data_AF-A0A7Y4HU56-F1
#
_entry.id   AF-A0A7Y4HU56-F1
#
_cell.length_a   1.000
_cell.length_b   1.000
_cell.length_c   1.000
_cell.angle_alpha   90.00
_cell.angle_beta   90.00
_cell.angle_gamma   90.00
#
_symmetry.space_group_name_H-M   'P 1'
#
loop_
_entity.id
_entity.type
_entity.pdbx_description
1 polymer ?
#
loop_
_entity_poly.entity_id
_entity_poly.type
_entity_poly.pdbx_seq_one_letter_code
_entity_poly.pdbx_strand_id
1 'polypeptide(L)'
;MDRTRQTVADGIYNLWFQNGGWVQLSAEVLDRGRGRIERPVTSASAGFALAAGDRTSWSGIYFASPTDAGLSAREVAVDTAVGSAPAWLVEGESDRSTWAIHVHGLGSTRAGTLRGVRVASDLGYTSLIITYRNDGEGPKAGSGRSSLGFTEVEDAEAAVHYAIQHGAHRIILFGWSMGAAIALQLVDRARYHGIIVGVVLESPVLDWVAVINANCIRSGLPAASGILAIPWLTLPSLSRMTGLPTAIPLRDLDWVARAAELAVPMLIIHGTLDDSAPIRVSQAVRDLRPDLVEFEAFTAGHTLSWNSDPERWQSTVTAWLLAHVNADAR
;
A
#
# COMPACT_ATOMS: atom_id res chain seq x y z
N MET A 1 -1.78 3.10 27.93
CA MET A 1 -1.46 1.85 27.20
C MET A 1 -0.07 1.35 27.61
N ASP A 2 0.22 0.07 27.36
CA ASP A 2 1.53 -0.52 27.66
C ASP A 2 2.63 0.15 26.85
N ARG A 3 3.79 0.38 27.47
CA ARG A 3 4.95 1.00 26.82
C ARG A 3 5.68 -0.06 25.99
N THR A 4 5.57 0.04 24.68
CA THR A 4 6.29 -0.76 23.68
C THR A 4 6.95 0.13 22.63
N ARG A 5 7.88 -0.42 21.83
CA ARG A 5 8.53 0.29 20.71
C ARG A 5 7.52 0.91 19.74
N GLN A 6 6.38 0.25 19.50
CA GLN A 6 5.33 0.75 18.60
C GLN A 6 4.54 1.90 19.23
N THR A 7 4.12 1.73 20.48
CA THR A 7 3.25 2.71 21.14
C THR A 7 3.93 4.05 21.42
N VAL A 8 5.26 4.04 21.63
CA VAL A 8 6.08 5.25 21.84
C VAL A 8 6.54 5.90 20.54
N ALA A 9 6.25 5.31 19.39
CA ALA A 9 6.65 5.88 18.11
C ALA A 9 5.92 7.21 17.86
N ASP A 10 6.65 8.17 17.30
CA ASP A 10 6.12 9.48 16.93
C ASP A 10 5.06 9.36 15.82
N GLY A 11 4.15 10.32 15.76
CA GLY A 11 3.12 10.40 14.72
C GLY A 11 1.76 9.83 15.15
N ILE A 12 0.79 9.78 14.25
CA ILE A 12 -0.61 9.42 14.56
C ILE A 12 -0.91 7.97 14.23
N TYR A 13 -1.79 7.33 15.01
CA TYR A 13 -2.08 5.89 14.88
C TYR A 13 -3.53 5.56 15.22
N ASN A 14 -3.95 4.33 14.94
CA ASN A 14 -5.28 3.85 15.27
C ASN A 14 -5.20 2.55 16.09
N LEU A 15 -6.14 2.40 17.02
CA LEU A 15 -6.38 1.15 17.74
C LEU A 15 -7.62 0.48 17.15
N TRP A 16 -7.51 -0.81 16.85
CA TRP A 16 -8.61 -1.64 16.39
C TRP A 16 -9.01 -2.65 17.46
N PHE A 17 -10.31 -2.76 17.70
CA PHE A 17 -10.88 -3.63 18.74
C PHE A 17 -11.52 -4.87 18.11
N GLN A 18 -11.59 -5.96 18.88
CA GLN A 18 -12.13 -7.23 18.38
C GLN A 18 -13.60 -7.14 17.92
N ASN A 19 -14.36 -6.20 18.46
CA ASN A 19 -15.75 -5.95 18.09
C ASN A 19 -15.90 -5.02 16.87
N GLY A 20 -14.80 -4.68 16.19
CA GLY A 20 -14.80 -3.76 15.04
C GLY A 20 -14.77 -2.27 15.41
N GLY A 21 -14.83 -1.94 16.70
CA GLY A 21 -14.61 -0.57 17.17
C GLY A 21 -13.20 -0.08 16.85
N TRP A 22 -13.02 1.23 16.76
CA TRP A 22 -11.72 1.84 16.54
C TRP A 22 -11.56 3.18 17.26
N VAL A 23 -10.31 3.54 17.54
CA VAL A 23 -9.93 4.80 18.19
C VAL A 23 -8.66 5.38 17.58
N GLN A 24 -8.73 6.63 17.13
CA GLN A 24 -7.61 7.39 16.61
C GLN A 24 -6.84 8.07 17.76
N LEU A 25 -5.52 8.01 17.66
CA LEU A 25 -4.58 8.52 18.64
C LEU A 25 -3.78 9.69 18.04
N SER A 26 -3.64 10.75 18.81
CA SER A 26 -2.78 11.89 18.47
C SER A 26 -1.29 11.51 18.49
N ALA A 27 -0.47 12.42 17.94
CA ALA A 27 0.98 12.31 17.96
C ALA A 27 1.60 12.53 19.36
N GLU A 28 0.84 13.06 20.31
CA GLU A 28 1.33 13.33 21.65
C GLU A 28 1.53 12.02 22.43
N VAL A 29 2.72 11.88 23.02
CA VAL A 29 3.11 10.74 23.88
C VAL A 29 3.46 11.26 25.26
N LEU A 30 2.58 11.00 26.22
CA LEU A 30 2.75 11.39 27.62
C LEU A 30 3.33 10.22 28.43
N ASP A 31 4.45 10.47 29.10
CA ASP A 31 5.06 9.49 29.99
C ASP A 31 4.16 9.25 31.23
N ARG A 32 3.89 7.98 31.52
CA ARG A 32 3.17 7.51 32.72
C ARG A 32 4.00 6.48 33.50
N GLY A 33 5.32 6.67 33.51
CA GLY A 33 6.28 5.86 34.25
C GLY A 33 6.85 4.71 33.42
N ARG A 34 7.46 3.74 34.12
CA ARG A 34 8.34 2.73 33.49
C ARG A 34 7.63 1.79 32.51
N GLY A 35 6.33 1.54 32.68
CA GLY A 35 5.62 0.51 31.89
C GLY A 35 4.46 1.04 31.05
N ARG A 36 4.14 2.34 31.13
CA ARG A 36 2.93 2.89 30.50
C ARG A 36 3.21 4.24 29.85
N ILE A 37 2.42 4.50 28.81
CA ILE A 37 2.28 5.82 28.21
C ILE A 37 0.79 6.17 28.10
N GLU A 38 0.53 7.44 27.87
CA GLU A 38 -0.77 7.98 27.51
C GLU A 38 -0.67 8.68 26.15
N ARG A 39 -1.71 8.50 25.33
CA ARG A 39 -1.86 9.18 24.05
C ARG A 39 -3.28 9.72 23.97
N PRO A 40 -3.48 11.03 23.78
CA PRO A 40 -4.81 11.60 23.63
C PRO A 40 -5.57 10.95 22.46
N VAL A 41 -6.85 10.67 22.71
CA VAL A 41 -7.79 10.20 21.70
C VAL A 41 -8.35 11.37 20.93
N THR A 42 -8.26 11.33 19.60
CA THR A 42 -8.74 12.40 18.71
C THR A 42 -10.09 12.08 18.10
N SER A 43 -10.38 10.80 17.88
CA SER A 43 -11.64 10.32 17.31
C SER A 43 -11.87 8.85 17.68
N ALA A 44 -13.11 8.40 17.58
CA ALA A 44 -13.51 7.02 17.82
C ALA A 44 -14.74 6.65 16.99
N SER A 45 -14.94 5.36 16.75
CA SER A 45 -16.18 4.84 16.15
C SER A 45 -17.40 5.24 16.99
N ALA A 46 -18.52 5.55 16.33
CA ALA A 46 -19.73 6.03 17.00
C ALA A 46 -20.23 5.06 18.08
N GLY A 47 -20.55 5.59 19.27
CA GLY A 47 -21.05 4.81 20.40
C GLY A 47 -20.01 3.90 21.07
N PHE A 48 -18.73 4.01 20.69
CA PHE A 48 -17.67 3.20 21.26
C PHE A 48 -17.11 3.82 22.56
N ALA A 49 -17.09 3.03 23.63
CA ALA A 49 -16.54 3.42 24.91
C ALA A 49 -15.30 2.58 25.22
N LEU A 50 -14.18 3.25 25.51
CA LEU A 50 -12.94 2.62 25.94
C LEU A 50 -13.05 2.12 27.38
N ALA A 51 -12.64 0.88 27.62
CA ALA A 51 -12.48 0.33 28.95
C ALA A 51 -11.03 -0.05 29.25
N ALA A 52 -10.61 0.14 30.50
CA ALA A 52 -9.30 -0.32 30.94
C ALA A 52 -9.23 -1.85 30.85
N GLY A 53 -8.20 -2.36 30.17
CA GLY A 53 -8.02 -3.81 29.96
C GLY A 53 -8.49 -4.31 28.60
N ASP A 54 -9.07 -3.45 27.76
CA ASP A 54 -9.41 -3.80 26.38
C ASP A 54 -8.18 -4.29 25.60
N ARG A 55 -8.38 -5.34 24.81
CA ARG A 55 -7.36 -5.89 23.92
C ARG A 55 -7.52 -5.26 22.54
N THR A 56 -6.48 -4.55 22.12
CA THR A 56 -6.48 -3.80 20.86
C THR A 56 -5.33 -4.20 19.97
N SER A 57 -5.51 -4.07 18.67
CA SER A 57 -4.42 -4.11 17.69
C SER A 57 -3.94 -2.68 17.40
N TRP A 58 -2.62 -2.47 17.47
CA TRP A 58 -1.99 -1.23 17.02
C TRP A 58 -1.92 -1.23 15.49
N SER A 59 -2.40 -0.16 14.85
CA SER A 59 -2.44 -0.10 13.38
C SER A 59 -2.00 1.25 12.84
N GLY A 60 -1.30 1.19 11.72
CA GLY A 60 -1.08 2.34 10.86
C GLY A 60 -2.36 2.80 10.17
N ILE A 61 -3.27 1.88 9.80
CA ILE A 61 -4.51 2.18 9.08
C ILE A 61 -5.37 3.11 9.93
N TYR A 62 -5.35 4.40 9.55
CA TYR A 62 -5.87 5.49 10.36
C TYR A 62 -7.37 5.77 10.12
N PHE A 63 -7.82 5.57 8.89
CA PHE A 63 -9.22 5.73 8.49
C PHE A 63 -9.87 4.36 8.31
N ALA A 64 -11.06 4.17 8.86
CA ALA A 64 -11.82 2.92 8.72
C ALA A 64 -12.66 2.91 7.43
N SER A 65 -13.18 4.07 7.04
CA SER A 65 -14.00 4.26 5.84
C SER A 65 -13.66 5.57 5.12
N PRO A 66 -14.10 5.75 3.86
CA PRO A 66 -13.98 7.03 3.16
C PRO A 66 -14.57 8.20 3.96
N THR A 67 -15.72 8.01 4.61
CA THR A 67 -16.35 9.03 5.44
C THR A 67 -15.45 9.49 6.59
N ASP A 68 -14.74 8.56 7.25
CA ASP A 68 -13.79 8.90 8.33
C ASP A 68 -12.56 9.67 7.81
N ALA A 69 -12.25 9.52 6.52
CA ALA A 69 -11.22 10.29 5.82
C ALA A 69 -11.73 11.65 5.29
N GLY A 70 -13.01 11.99 5.52
CA GLY A 70 -13.65 13.19 4.98
C GLY A 70 -14.00 13.10 3.50
N LEU A 71 -14.15 11.88 2.96
CA LEU A 71 -14.38 11.61 1.55
C LEU A 71 -15.79 11.06 1.32
N SER A 72 -16.41 11.47 0.22
CA SER A 72 -17.64 10.86 -0.29
C SER A 72 -17.28 9.79 -1.31
N ALA A 73 -17.65 8.54 -1.03
CA ALA A 73 -17.36 7.42 -1.91
C ALA A 73 -18.62 6.62 -2.23
N ARG A 74 -18.67 6.05 -3.44
CA ARG A 74 -19.66 5.05 -3.84
C ARG A 74 -19.02 3.67 -3.92
N GLU A 75 -19.74 2.66 -3.47
CA GLU A 75 -19.36 1.26 -3.68
C GLU A 75 -19.58 0.91 -5.17
N VAL A 76 -18.56 0.35 -5.80
CA VAL A 76 -18.61 -0.12 -7.18
C VAL A 76 -18.09 -1.55 -7.26
N ALA A 77 -18.45 -2.24 -8.34
CA ALA A 77 -17.95 -3.56 -8.64
C ALA A 77 -16.99 -3.49 -9.83
N VAL A 78 -15.78 -4.01 -9.66
CA VAL A 78 -14.82 -4.26 -10.74
C VAL A 78 -14.89 -5.73 -11.09
N ASP A 79 -15.29 -6.06 -12.31
CA ASP A 79 -15.39 -7.45 -12.75
C ASP A 79 -14.00 -8.01 -13.09
N THR A 80 -13.50 -8.91 -12.25
CA THR A 80 -12.22 -9.60 -12.46
C THR A 80 -12.44 -10.99 -13.06
N ALA A 81 -11.38 -11.62 -13.54
CA ALA A 81 -11.44 -12.99 -14.07
C ALA A 81 -11.89 -14.04 -13.03
N VAL A 82 -11.75 -13.74 -11.72
CA VAL A 82 -12.05 -14.68 -10.63
C VAL A 82 -13.28 -14.27 -9.80
N GLY A 83 -14.01 -13.24 -10.24
CA GLY A 83 -15.25 -12.79 -9.60
C GLY A 83 -15.32 -11.27 -9.50
N SER A 84 -16.49 -10.78 -9.07
CA SER A 84 -16.68 -9.35 -8.85
C SER A 84 -15.90 -8.88 -7.62
N ALA A 85 -15.08 -7.84 -7.77
CA ALA A 85 -14.28 -7.24 -6.72
C ALA A 85 -14.89 -5.90 -6.29
N PRO A 86 -15.33 -5.75 -5.03
CA PRO A 86 -15.83 -4.48 -4.53
C PRO A 86 -14.71 -3.43 -4.51
N ALA A 87 -15.02 -2.20 -4.88
CA ALA A 87 -14.11 -1.07 -4.85
C ALA A 87 -14.85 0.17 -4.37
N TRP A 88 -14.12 1.14 -3.83
CA TRP A 88 -14.66 2.48 -3.60
C TRP A 88 -14.28 3.38 -4.74
N LEU A 89 -15.26 4.15 -5.24
CA LEU A 89 -15.00 5.25 -6.15
C LEU A 89 -15.25 6.57 -5.43
N VAL A 90 -14.23 7.42 -5.38
CA VAL A 90 -14.32 8.82 -4.97
C VAL A 90 -14.25 9.66 -6.23
N GLU A 91 -15.32 10.38 -6.54
CA GLU A 91 -15.41 11.19 -7.75
C GLU A 91 -14.51 12.42 -7.63
N GLY A 92 -13.77 12.71 -8.71
CA GLY A 92 -12.97 13.92 -8.85
C GLY A 92 -13.75 15.08 -9.48
N GLU A 93 -13.04 16.11 -9.91
CA GLU A 93 -13.62 17.21 -10.68
C GLU A 93 -14.02 16.73 -12.09
N SER A 94 -15.18 17.15 -12.57
CA SER A 94 -15.76 16.63 -13.81
C SER A 94 -14.97 16.97 -15.08
N ASP A 95 -14.13 18.01 -15.04
CA ASP A 95 -13.25 18.44 -16.12
C ASP A 95 -11.89 17.72 -16.11
N ARG A 96 -11.63 16.88 -15.09
CA ARG A 96 -10.41 16.07 -14.99
C ARG A 96 -10.65 14.64 -15.46
N SER A 97 -9.85 14.21 -16.44
CA SER A 97 -9.78 12.82 -16.90
C SER A 97 -8.64 12.01 -16.27
N THR A 98 -7.99 12.57 -15.23
CA THR A 98 -6.93 11.87 -14.48
C THR A 98 -7.53 11.06 -13.36
N TRP A 99 -7.17 9.78 -13.31
CA TRP A 99 -7.61 8.83 -12.30
C TRP A 99 -6.43 8.36 -11.44
N ALA A 100 -6.68 8.11 -10.17
CA ALA A 100 -5.75 7.47 -9.25
C ALA A 100 -6.29 6.10 -8.84
N ILE A 101 -5.55 5.02 -9.11
CA ILE A 101 -5.90 3.67 -8.68
C ILE A 101 -5.05 3.31 -7.47
N HIS A 102 -5.69 2.96 -6.36
CA HIS A 102 -5.04 2.71 -5.08
C HIS A 102 -5.04 1.21 -4.75
N VAL A 103 -3.83 0.63 -4.61
CA VAL A 103 -3.62 -0.80 -4.41
C VAL A 103 -2.95 -1.04 -3.06
N HIS A 104 -3.68 -1.64 -2.13
CA HIS A 104 -3.17 -1.92 -0.79
C HIS A 104 -2.17 -3.08 -0.74
N GLY A 105 -1.51 -3.24 0.41
CA GLY A 105 -0.54 -4.29 0.65
C GLY A 105 -1.12 -5.60 1.17
N LEU A 106 -0.27 -6.62 1.24
CA LEU A 106 -0.60 -7.95 1.76
C LEU A 106 -1.07 -7.88 3.22
N GLY A 107 -2.23 -8.45 3.51
CA GLY A 107 -2.81 -8.47 4.87
C GLY A 107 -3.34 -7.12 5.36
N SER A 108 -3.36 -6.11 4.50
CA SER A 108 -4.08 -4.84 4.71
C SER A 108 -5.47 -4.91 4.09
N THR A 109 -6.34 -3.99 4.48
CA THR A 109 -7.59 -3.67 3.80
C THR A 109 -7.40 -2.51 2.83
N ARG A 110 -8.37 -2.31 1.94
CA ARG A 110 -8.39 -1.17 1.00
C ARG A 110 -8.41 0.19 1.70
N ALA A 111 -8.92 0.24 2.94
CA ALA A 111 -8.91 1.42 3.81
C ALA A 111 -7.51 1.95 4.13
N GLY A 112 -6.48 1.09 4.10
CA GLY A 112 -5.08 1.50 4.31
C GLY A 112 -4.58 2.55 3.32
N THR A 113 -5.23 2.68 2.16
CA THR A 113 -4.85 3.57 1.07
C THR A 113 -5.52 4.95 1.10
N LEU A 114 -6.53 5.16 1.96
CA LEU A 114 -7.34 6.39 2.00
C LEU A 114 -6.52 7.67 2.22
N ARG A 115 -5.31 7.54 2.77
CA ARG A 115 -4.34 8.63 2.94
C ARG A 115 -3.86 9.19 1.59
N GLY A 116 -3.61 8.31 0.62
CA GLY A 116 -3.27 8.69 -0.74
C GLY A 116 -4.48 9.22 -1.51
N VAL A 117 -5.67 8.69 -1.21
CA VAL A 117 -6.93 9.16 -1.80
C VAL A 117 -7.18 10.63 -1.47
N ARG A 118 -6.94 11.07 -0.23
CA ARG A 118 -7.06 12.48 0.16
C ARG A 118 -6.22 13.40 -0.74
N VAL A 119 -4.95 13.04 -0.99
CA VAL A 119 -4.08 13.83 -1.87
C VAL A 119 -4.60 13.86 -3.31
N ALA A 120 -5.08 12.73 -3.82
CA ALA A 120 -5.66 12.68 -5.16
C ALA A 120 -6.94 13.53 -5.26
N SER A 121 -7.80 13.50 -4.24
CA SER A 121 -9.01 14.31 -4.15
C SER A 121 -8.71 15.81 -4.05
N ASP A 122 -7.69 16.21 -3.29
CA ASP A 122 -7.25 17.63 -3.19
C ASP A 122 -6.75 18.18 -4.54
N LEU A 123 -6.32 17.30 -5.45
CA LEU A 123 -5.91 17.63 -6.82
C LEU A 123 -7.04 17.46 -7.86
N GLY A 124 -8.26 17.11 -7.43
CA GLY A 124 -9.42 16.92 -8.30
C GLY A 124 -9.42 15.60 -9.09
N TYR A 125 -8.55 14.64 -8.76
CA TYR A 125 -8.48 13.35 -9.47
C TYR A 125 -9.56 12.39 -8.98
N THR A 126 -10.15 11.63 -9.91
CA THR A 126 -11.06 10.53 -9.56
C THR A 126 -10.25 9.38 -8.98
N SER A 127 -10.63 8.86 -7.81
CA SER A 127 -9.91 7.76 -7.17
C SER A 127 -10.71 6.46 -7.18
N LEU A 128 -10.09 5.38 -7.62
CA LEU A 128 -10.60 4.02 -7.52
C LEU A 128 -9.76 3.21 -6.53
N ILE A 129 -10.37 2.84 -5.42
CA ILE A 129 -9.74 2.10 -4.33
C ILE A 129 -10.18 0.65 -4.44
N ILE A 130 -9.26 -0.20 -4.88
CA ILE A 130 -9.61 -1.56 -5.32
C ILE A 130 -9.41 -2.59 -4.22
N THR A 131 -10.20 -3.66 -4.30
CA THR A 131 -9.85 -4.96 -3.72
C THR A 131 -9.31 -5.86 -4.82
N TYR A 132 -8.66 -6.94 -4.44
CA TYR A 132 -8.16 -7.97 -5.36
C TYR A 132 -8.35 -9.36 -4.74
N ARG A 133 -8.07 -10.40 -5.52
CA ARG A 133 -8.28 -11.78 -5.08
C ARG A 133 -7.58 -12.08 -3.76
N ASN A 134 -8.27 -12.82 -2.89
CA ASN A 134 -7.72 -13.37 -1.64
C ASN A 134 -7.21 -12.33 -0.62
N ASP A 135 -7.66 -11.08 -0.72
CA ASP A 135 -7.24 -10.00 0.17
C ASP A 135 -8.09 -9.87 1.46
N GLY A 136 -9.23 -10.56 1.50
CA GLY A 136 -10.19 -10.59 2.60
C GLY A 136 -11.52 -9.89 2.30
N GLU A 137 -11.54 -8.94 1.36
CA GLU A 137 -12.73 -8.19 0.92
C GLU A 137 -13.15 -8.57 -0.51
N GLY A 138 -12.16 -8.80 -1.38
CA GLY A 138 -12.28 -9.19 -2.77
C GLY A 138 -12.68 -10.66 -2.98
N PRO A 139 -12.77 -11.11 -4.24
CA PRO A 139 -13.17 -12.46 -4.58
C PRO A 139 -12.17 -13.49 -4.05
N LYS A 140 -12.68 -14.66 -3.66
CA LYS A 140 -11.84 -15.79 -3.27
C LYS A 140 -11.49 -16.65 -4.47
N ALA A 141 -10.20 -16.86 -4.72
CA ALA A 141 -9.67 -17.69 -5.79
C ALA A 141 -8.75 -18.79 -5.24
N GLY A 142 -8.90 -20.01 -5.78
CA GLY A 142 -8.06 -21.15 -5.40
C GLY A 142 -8.11 -21.46 -3.89
N SER A 143 -6.94 -21.56 -3.26
CA SER A 143 -6.82 -21.87 -1.82
C SER A 143 -7.13 -20.69 -0.89
N GLY A 144 -7.36 -19.48 -1.44
CA GLY A 144 -7.45 -18.27 -0.62
C GLY A 144 -6.10 -17.67 -0.23
N ARG A 145 -4.98 -18.16 -0.78
CA ARG A 145 -3.64 -17.60 -0.51
C ARG A 145 -3.26 -16.56 -1.56
N SER A 146 -2.52 -15.55 -1.13
CA SER A 146 -1.90 -14.59 -2.05
C SER A 146 -0.77 -15.24 -2.84
N SER A 147 -0.64 -14.86 -4.11
CA SER A 147 0.48 -15.16 -4.99
C SER A 147 1.54 -14.06 -5.00
N LEU A 148 1.63 -13.27 -3.92
CA LEU A 148 2.66 -12.25 -3.74
C LEU A 148 2.63 -11.17 -4.84
N GLY A 149 1.45 -10.86 -5.36
CA GLY A 149 1.22 -9.88 -6.42
C GLY A 149 1.26 -10.47 -7.83
N PHE A 150 1.72 -11.72 -8.02
CA PHE A 150 1.93 -12.29 -9.35
C PHE A 150 0.64 -12.53 -10.13
N THR A 151 -0.43 -12.99 -9.47
CA THR A 151 -1.73 -13.17 -10.13
C THR A 151 -2.72 -12.06 -9.76
N GLU A 152 -2.54 -11.38 -8.63
CA GLU A 152 -3.33 -10.22 -8.22
C GLU A 152 -3.24 -9.05 -9.22
N VAL A 153 -2.16 -8.98 -10.02
CA VAL A 153 -2.02 -7.97 -11.10
C VAL A 153 -3.15 -8.04 -12.13
N GLU A 154 -3.74 -9.21 -12.38
CA GLU A 154 -4.87 -9.34 -13.30
C GLU A 154 -6.12 -8.62 -12.79
N ASP A 155 -6.29 -8.54 -11.46
CA ASP A 155 -7.43 -7.86 -10.84
C ASP A 155 -7.23 -6.35 -10.85
N ALA A 156 -6.00 -5.90 -10.58
CA ALA A 156 -5.63 -4.49 -10.71
C ALA A 156 -5.71 -4.01 -12.17
N GLU A 157 -5.43 -4.89 -13.13
CA GLU A 157 -5.66 -4.62 -14.55
C GLU A 157 -7.15 -4.45 -14.90
N ALA A 158 -8.03 -5.26 -14.31
CA ALA A 158 -9.48 -5.06 -14.48
C ALA A 158 -9.91 -3.67 -13.98
N ALA A 159 -9.28 -3.15 -12.93
CA ALA A 159 -9.51 -1.80 -12.44
C ALA A 159 -8.99 -0.71 -13.40
N VAL A 160 -7.86 -0.94 -14.07
CA VAL A 160 -7.38 -0.06 -15.15
C VAL A 160 -8.40 -0.01 -16.29
N HIS A 161 -8.93 -1.17 -16.71
CA HIS A 161 -9.99 -1.20 -17.73
C HIS A 161 -11.26 -0.50 -17.27
N TYR A 162 -11.68 -0.70 -16.01
CA TYR A 162 -12.81 0.00 -15.42
C TYR A 162 -12.61 1.52 -15.51
N ALA A 163 -11.45 2.02 -15.10
CA ALA A 163 -11.14 3.46 -15.15
C ALA A 163 -11.22 4.01 -16.59
N ILE A 164 -10.63 3.32 -17.56
CA ILE A 164 -10.67 3.72 -18.99
C ILE A 164 -12.10 3.79 -19.51
N GLN A 165 -12.91 2.77 -19.22
CA GLN A 165 -14.32 2.72 -19.65
C GLN A 165 -15.17 3.85 -19.03
N HIS A 166 -14.71 4.42 -17.91
CA HIS A 166 -15.37 5.52 -17.21
C HIS A 166 -14.67 6.87 -17.43
N GLY A 167 -13.85 7.00 -18.49
CA GLY A 167 -13.31 8.29 -18.94
C GLY A 167 -11.90 8.61 -18.44
N ALA A 168 -11.17 7.65 -17.87
CA ALA A 168 -9.76 7.86 -17.56
C ALA A 168 -8.92 7.97 -18.84
N HIS A 169 -8.25 9.11 -19.01
CA HIS A 169 -7.26 9.32 -20.09
C HIS A 169 -5.83 9.25 -19.55
N ARG A 170 -5.66 9.50 -18.25
CA ARG A 170 -4.39 9.41 -17.53
C ARG A 170 -4.64 8.68 -16.22
N ILE A 171 -3.75 7.75 -15.86
CA ILE A 171 -3.84 6.93 -14.67
C ILE A 171 -2.57 7.08 -13.86
N ILE A 172 -2.73 7.36 -12.57
CA ILE A 172 -1.68 7.31 -11.56
C ILE A 172 -1.93 6.05 -10.73
N LEU A 173 -0.89 5.26 -10.51
CA LEU A 173 -0.98 4.12 -9.61
C LEU A 173 -0.40 4.49 -8.25
N PHE A 174 -1.15 4.24 -7.18
CA PHE A 174 -0.63 4.28 -5.84
C PHE A 174 -0.53 2.85 -5.29
N GLY A 175 0.66 2.44 -4.86
CA GLY A 175 0.93 1.09 -4.39
C GLY A 175 1.56 1.08 -3.00
N TRP A 176 1.00 0.29 -2.08
CA TRP A 176 1.54 0.10 -0.73
C TRP A 176 2.11 -1.30 -0.57
N SER A 177 3.37 -1.42 -0.15
CA SER A 177 3.99 -2.74 0.10
C SER A 177 3.85 -3.68 -1.11
N MET A 178 3.17 -4.83 -0.99
CA MET A 178 2.85 -5.71 -2.12
C MET A 178 2.05 -5.02 -3.24
N GLY A 179 1.19 -4.05 -2.91
CA GLY A 179 0.46 -3.26 -3.91
C GLY A 179 1.38 -2.49 -4.84
N ALA A 180 2.61 -2.14 -4.40
CA ALA A 180 3.64 -1.60 -5.27
C ALA A 180 4.15 -2.63 -6.29
N ALA A 181 4.36 -3.88 -5.88
CA ALA A 181 4.76 -4.96 -6.79
C ALA A 181 3.67 -5.22 -7.85
N ILE A 182 2.40 -5.10 -7.47
CA ILE A 182 1.26 -5.17 -8.39
C ILE A 182 1.29 -3.98 -9.37
N ALA A 183 1.44 -2.76 -8.87
CA ALA A 183 1.47 -1.55 -9.69
C ALA A 183 2.62 -1.56 -10.71
N LEU A 184 3.82 -2.00 -10.31
CA LEU A 184 4.97 -2.06 -11.21
C LEU A 184 4.79 -3.10 -12.33
N GLN A 185 4.11 -4.23 -12.06
CA GLN A 185 3.76 -5.19 -13.11
C GLN A 185 2.74 -4.63 -14.11
N LEU A 186 1.89 -3.68 -13.72
CA LEU A 186 0.99 -2.98 -14.66
C LEU A 186 1.76 -2.00 -15.54
N VAL A 187 2.69 -1.25 -14.95
CA VAL A 187 3.55 -0.30 -15.67
C VAL A 187 4.35 -0.97 -16.78
N ASP A 188 4.87 -2.17 -16.50
CA ASP A 188 5.68 -2.96 -17.44
C ASP A 188 4.89 -3.48 -18.65
N ARG A 189 3.55 -3.38 -18.65
CA ARG A 189 2.72 -3.81 -19.78
C ARG A 189 2.66 -2.72 -20.84
N ALA A 190 3.23 -3.02 -22.01
CA ALA A 190 3.27 -2.12 -23.17
C ALA A 190 1.92 -1.48 -23.56
N ARG A 191 0.80 -2.18 -23.35
CA ARG A 191 -0.56 -1.66 -23.63
C ARG A 191 -0.95 -0.45 -22.78
N TYR A 192 -0.27 -0.22 -21.66
CA TYR A 192 -0.55 0.90 -20.76
C TYR A 192 0.48 2.03 -20.85
N HIS A 193 1.45 1.92 -21.77
CA HIS A 193 2.34 3.02 -22.08
C HIS A 193 1.53 4.23 -22.57
N GLY A 194 1.80 5.39 -22.00
CA GLY A 194 1.12 6.64 -22.34
C GLY A 194 -0.21 6.89 -21.60
N ILE A 195 -0.83 5.86 -21.01
CA ILE A 195 -2.00 6.04 -20.15
C ILE A 195 -1.66 5.98 -18.67
N ILE A 196 -0.78 5.08 -18.23
CA ILE A 196 -0.21 5.15 -16.89
C ILE A 196 0.90 6.20 -16.95
N VAL A 197 0.72 7.31 -16.24
CA VAL A 197 1.59 8.50 -16.35
C VAL A 197 2.47 8.71 -15.12
N GLY A 198 2.25 7.96 -14.04
CA GLY A 198 3.07 8.07 -12.84
C GLY A 198 2.71 7.01 -11.80
N VAL A 199 3.64 6.76 -10.89
CA VAL A 199 3.45 5.81 -9.78
C VAL A 199 3.93 6.40 -8.46
N VAL A 200 3.13 6.28 -7.41
CA VAL A 200 3.50 6.63 -6.04
C VAL A 200 3.56 5.34 -5.21
N LEU A 201 4.71 5.07 -4.62
CA LEU A 201 5.02 3.79 -3.97
C LEU A 201 5.38 4.00 -2.51
N GLU A 202 4.58 3.46 -1.60
CA GLU A 202 4.81 3.53 -0.15
C GLU A 202 5.38 2.20 0.37
N SER A 203 6.61 2.26 0.90
CA SER A 203 7.38 1.12 1.41
C SER A 203 7.32 -0.10 0.47
N PRO A 204 7.69 0.04 -0.82
CA PRO A 204 7.37 -0.92 -1.85
C PRO A 204 8.10 -2.25 -1.68
N VAL A 205 7.42 -3.35 -2.02
CA VAL A 205 8.09 -4.64 -2.26
C VAL A 205 8.66 -4.62 -3.68
N LEU A 206 9.99 -4.51 -3.76
CA LEU A 206 10.74 -4.45 -5.03
C LEU A 206 11.57 -5.72 -5.29
N ASP A 207 11.82 -6.52 -4.26
CA ASP A 207 12.48 -7.82 -4.31
C ASP A 207 11.91 -8.70 -3.19
N TRP A 208 11.15 -9.74 -3.57
CA TRP A 208 10.55 -10.68 -2.61
C TRP A 208 11.58 -11.50 -1.83
N VAL A 209 12.74 -11.81 -2.41
CA VAL A 209 13.81 -12.53 -1.70
C VAL A 209 14.37 -11.66 -0.60
N ALA A 210 14.63 -10.37 -0.88
CA ALA A 210 15.06 -9.42 0.14
C ALA A 210 14.02 -9.27 1.28
N VAL A 211 12.72 -9.20 0.95
CA VAL A 211 11.62 -9.14 1.92
C VAL A 211 11.55 -10.41 2.78
N ILE A 212 11.63 -11.59 2.17
CA ILE A 212 11.62 -12.87 2.90
C ILE A 212 12.80 -12.93 3.89
N ASN A 213 14.01 -12.57 3.43
CA ASN A 213 15.20 -12.56 4.28
C ASN A 213 15.09 -11.56 5.43
N ALA A 214 14.51 -10.38 5.20
CA ALA A 214 14.25 -9.38 6.24
C ALA A 214 13.27 -9.90 7.29
N ASN A 215 12.22 -10.58 6.85
CA ASN A 215 11.23 -11.18 7.75
C ASN A 215 11.80 -12.35 8.57
N CYS A 216 12.78 -13.09 8.04
CA CYS A 216 13.55 -14.07 8.83
C CYS A 216 14.29 -13.38 9.98
N ILE A 217 15.05 -12.30 9.69
CA ILE A 217 15.75 -11.52 10.72
C ILE A 217 14.76 -11.00 11.78
N ARG A 218 13.64 -10.43 11.34
CA ARG A 218 12.60 -9.91 12.23
C ARG A 218 12.01 -10.98 13.15
N SER A 219 11.95 -12.22 12.67
CA SER A 219 11.47 -13.38 13.44
C SER A 219 12.55 -14.03 14.31
N GLY A 220 13.75 -13.46 14.39
CA GLY A 220 14.88 -13.98 15.17
C GLY A 220 15.70 -15.07 14.47
N LEU A 221 15.53 -15.25 13.16
CA LEU A 221 16.27 -16.23 12.35
C LEU A 221 17.35 -15.54 11.50
N PRO A 222 18.44 -16.24 11.14
CA PRO A 222 19.42 -15.72 10.18
C PRO A 222 18.77 -15.39 8.83
N ALA A 223 19.26 -14.33 8.15
CA ALA A 223 18.74 -13.90 6.86
C ALA A 223 18.71 -15.05 5.81
N ALA A 224 19.78 -15.84 5.76
CA ALA A 224 19.93 -16.95 4.82
C ALA A 224 18.87 -18.06 4.98
N SER A 225 18.16 -18.11 6.12
CA SER A 225 17.05 -19.04 6.31
C SER A 225 15.93 -18.83 5.29
N GLY A 226 15.78 -17.63 4.73
CA GLY A 226 14.80 -17.33 3.69
C GLY A 226 14.98 -18.16 2.40
N ILE A 227 16.20 -18.61 2.11
CA ILE A 227 16.50 -19.47 0.94
C ILE A 227 15.68 -20.77 1.01
N LEU A 228 15.37 -21.27 2.21
CA LEU A 228 14.59 -22.49 2.38
C LEU A 228 13.13 -22.32 1.96
N ALA A 229 12.58 -21.10 1.96
CA ALA A 229 11.22 -20.81 1.51
C ALA A 229 11.12 -20.72 -0.02
N ILE A 230 12.21 -20.36 -0.71
CA ILE A 230 12.21 -20.08 -2.16
C ILE A 230 11.68 -21.27 -2.99
N PRO A 231 12.15 -22.53 -2.81
CA PRO A 231 11.64 -23.65 -3.60
C PRO A 231 10.14 -23.89 -3.43
N TRP A 232 9.58 -23.59 -2.25
CA TRP A 232 8.15 -23.70 -1.98
C TRP A 232 7.31 -22.63 -2.68
N LEU A 233 7.92 -21.55 -3.17
CA LEU A 233 7.25 -20.53 -3.95
C LEU A 233 7.48 -20.74 -5.45
N THR A 234 8.67 -21.19 -5.85
CA THR A 234 9.12 -21.18 -7.26
C THR A 234 9.03 -22.53 -7.97
N LEU A 235 8.99 -23.67 -7.26
CA LEU A 235 8.88 -24.98 -7.89
C LEU A 235 7.40 -25.38 -8.02
N PRO A 236 6.88 -25.70 -9.23
CA PRO A 236 5.45 -25.96 -9.44
C PRO A 236 4.85 -27.07 -8.59
N SER A 237 5.63 -28.09 -8.21
CA SER A 237 5.16 -29.16 -7.32
C SER A 237 5.01 -28.69 -5.88
N LEU A 238 6.03 -28.01 -5.34
CA LEU A 238 6.05 -27.52 -3.96
C LEU A 238 5.10 -26.35 -3.75
N SER A 239 4.99 -25.44 -4.72
CA SER A 239 4.07 -24.30 -4.64
C SER A 239 2.62 -24.75 -4.50
N ARG A 240 2.20 -25.75 -5.30
CA ARG A 240 0.88 -26.37 -5.18
C ARG A 240 0.66 -27.02 -3.81
N MET A 241 1.67 -27.63 -3.19
CA MET A 241 1.56 -28.19 -1.84
C MET A 241 1.31 -27.11 -0.77
N THR A 242 1.83 -25.90 -0.97
CA THR A 242 1.52 -24.76 -0.08
C THR A 242 0.18 -24.08 -0.41
N GLY A 243 -0.55 -24.58 -1.40
CA GLY A 243 -1.84 -24.04 -1.84
C GLY A 243 -1.73 -22.92 -2.88
N LEU A 244 -0.54 -22.60 -3.41
CA LEU A 244 -0.43 -21.61 -4.47
C LEU A 244 -1.03 -22.15 -5.78
N PRO A 245 -1.76 -21.31 -6.55
CA PRO A 245 -2.36 -21.75 -7.81
C PRO A 245 -1.29 -22.05 -8.88
N THR A 246 -0.15 -21.36 -8.81
CA THR A 246 1.00 -21.54 -9.70
C THR A 246 2.30 -21.22 -8.97
N ALA A 247 3.44 -21.64 -9.55
CA ALA A 247 4.74 -21.20 -9.10
C ALA A 247 4.90 -19.69 -9.34
N ILE A 248 5.46 -18.99 -8.37
CA ILE A 248 5.71 -17.55 -8.44
C ILE A 248 7.10 -17.34 -9.01
N PRO A 249 7.24 -16.69 -10.18
CA PRO A 249 8.55 -16.41 -10.76
C PRO A 249 9.18 -15.21 -10.04
N LEU A 250 9.78 -15.43 -8.86
CA LEU A 250 10.33 -14.35 -8.03
C LEU A 250 11.34 -13.45 -8.76
N ARG A 251 12.05 -13.97 -9.78
CA ARG A 251 12.96 -13.19 -10.62
C ARG A 251 12.25 -12.15 -11.48
N ASP A 252 11.05 -12.48 -11.95
CA ASP A 252 10.25 -11.55 -12.75
C ASP A 252 9.67 -10.44 -11.86
N LEU A 253 9.69 -10.62 -10.53
CA LEU A 253 9.26 -9.64 -9.54
C LEU A 253 10.45 -8.90 -8.89
N ASP A 254 11.67 -9.07 -9.41
CA ASP A 254 12.87 -8.36 -8.97
C ASP A 254 13.05 -7.06 -9.79
N TRP A 255 12.54 -5.96 -9.24
CA TRP A 255 12.59 -4.64 -9.88
C TRP A 255 13.96 -3.96 -9.77
N VAL A 256 14.87 -4.48 -8.95
CA VAL A 256 16.26 -4.04 -8.95
C VAL A 256 16.96 -4.59 -10.19
N ALA A 257 16.82 -5.90 -10.44
CA ALA A 257 17.37 -6.54 -11.63
C ALA A 257 16.74 -6.00 -12.92
N ARG A 258 15.45 -5.65 -12.87
CA ARG A 258 14.66 -5.13 -13.99
C ARG A 258 14.57 -3.59 -14.03
N ALA A 259 15.42 -2.87 -13.31
CA ALA A 259 15.30 -1.40 -13.20
C ALA A 259 15.36 -0.66 -14.55
N ALA A 260 16.05 -1.22 -15.55
CA ALA A 260 16.11 -0.68 -16.91
C ALA A 260 14.76 -0.72 -17.66
N GLU A 261 13.82 -1.55 -17.22
CA GLU A 261 12.51 -1.73 -17.85
C GLU A 261 11.48 -0.70 -17.34
N LEU A 262 11.78 0.01 -16.24
CA LEU A 262 10.92 1.07 -15.71
C LEU A 262 10.84 2.23 -16.71
N ALA A 263 9.64 2.71 -17.04
CA ALA A 263 9.45 3.69 -18.11
C ALA A 263 8.62 4.93 -17.72
N VAL A 264 8.08 4.97 -16.51
CA VAL A 264 7.24 6.07 -16.01
C VAL A 264 7.88 6.74 -14.80
N PRO A 265 7.63 8.05 -14.58
CA PRO A 265 8.04 8.72 -13.36
C PRO A 265 7.50 8.00 -12.12
N MET A 266 8.34 7.87 -11.09
CA MET A 266 7.95 7.22 -9.85
C MET A 266 8.40 8.03 -8.63
N LEU A 267 7.55 8.10 -7.61
CA LEU A 267 7.92 8.54 -6.28
C LEU A 267 7.95 7.32 -5.35
N ILE A 268 9.10 7.03 -4.76
CA ILE A 268 9.22 6.03 -3.70
C ILE A 268 9.34 6.74 -2.35
N ILE A 269 8.41 6.44 -1.45
CA ILE A 269 8.43 6.88 -0.07
C ILE A 269 8.73 5.67 0.82
N HIS A 270 9.71 5.79 1.71
CA HIS A 270 10.15 4.63 2.51
C HIS A 270 10.58 5.02 3.93
N GLY A 271 10.15 4.22 4.90
CA GLY A 271 10.55 4.34 6.30
C GLY A 271 12.00 3.85 6.55
N THR A 272 12.84 4.65 7.22
CA THR A 272 14.20 4.26 7.61
C THR A 272 14.26 3.21 8.71
N LEU A 273 13.13 2.97 9.40
CA LEU A 273 12.96 1.95 10.44
C LEU A 273 12.15 0.75 9.94
N ASP A 274 11.96 0.64 8.62
CA ASP A 274 11.27 -0.50 8.01
C ASP A 274 12.07 -1.79 8.22
N ASP A 275 11.49 -2.70 9.00
CA ASP A 275 12.03 -4.03 9.31
C ASP A 275 11.38 -5.16 8.49
N SER A 276 10.46 -4.80 7.58
CA SER A 276 9.68 -5.72 6.75
C SER A 276 10.19 -5.74 5.31
N ALA A 277 10.41 -4.56 4.74
CA ALA A 277 10.99 -4.34 3.42
C ALA A 277 12.28 -3.53 3.56
N PRO A 278 13.44 -4.03 3.13
CA PRO A 278 14.68 -3.28 3.32
C PRO A 278 14.75 -2.02 2.44
N ILE A 279 14.84 -0.85 3.09
CA ILE A 279 14.99 0.47 2.42
C ILE A 279 16.10 0.52 1.36
N ARG A 280 17.19 -0.23 1.57
CA ARG A 280 18.31 -0.32 0.61
C ARG A 280 17.89 -0.78 -0.79
N VAL A 281 16.80 -1.55 -0.90
CA VAL A 281 16.29 -2.03 -2.20
C VAL A 281 15.66 -0.86 -2.96
N SER A 282 14.91 0.01 -2.27
CA SER A 282 14.39 1.25 -2.86
C SER A 282 15.51 2.22 -3.25
N GLN A 283 16.54 2.35 -2.41
CA GLN A 283 17.71 3.16 -2.73
C GLN A 283 18.44 2.63 -3.97
N ALA A 284 18.62 1.32 -4.09
CA ALA A 284 19.23 0.70 -5.27
C ALA A 284 18.44 0.99 -6.56
N VAL A 285 17.09 0.94 -6.52
CA VAL A 285 16.27 1.30 -7.69
C VAL A 285 16.43 2.79 -8.04
N ARG A 286 16.44 3.70 -7.05
CA ARG A 286 16.75 5.12 -7.27
C ARG A 286 18.12 5.32 -7.90
N ASP A 287 19.15 4.64 -7.41
CA ASP A 287 20.53 4.79 -7.90
C ASP A 287 20.68 4.26 -9.33
N LEU A 288 19.93 3.21 -9.68
CA LEU A 288 19.89 2.65 -11.03
C LEU A 288 19.09 3.54 -12.00
N ARG A 289 18.04 4.22 -11.53
CA ARG A 289 17.13 5.06 -12.33
C ARG A 289 16.90 6.46 -11.74
N PRO A 290 17.96 7.26 -11.54
CA PRO A 290 17.83 8.60 -10.96
C PRO A 290 17.08 9.56 -11.89
N ASP A 291 16.95 9.21 -13.18
CA ASP A 291 16.19 9.91 -14.21
C ASP A 291 14.67 9.77 -14.05
N LEU A 292 14.17 8.70 -13.41
CA LEU A 292 12.74 8.43 -13.28
C LEU A 292 12.22 8.36 -11.85
N VAL A 293 13.04 7.88 -10.92
CA VAL A 293 12.58 7.46 -9.59
C VAL A 293 12.99 8.50 -8.59
N GLU A 294 12.11 9.32 -8.03
CA GLU A 294 12.39 10.14 -6.85
C GLU A 294 12.24 9.32 -5.56
N PHE A 295 13.04 9.64 -4.54
CA PHE A 295 13.10 8.86 -3.30
C PHE A 295 13.04 9.76 -2.07
N GLU A 296 12.09 9.47 -1.18
CA GLU A 296 11.83 10.24 0.03
C GLU A 296 11.82 9.34 1.27
N ALA A 297 12.75 9.60 2.18
CA ALA A 297 12.89 8.83 3.41
C ALA A 297 12.14 9.47 4.58
N PHE A 298 11.50 8.65 5.42
CA PHE A 298 10.82 9.07 6.65
C PHE A 298 11.35 8.28 7.84
N THR A 299 11.42 8.87 9.03
CA THR A 299 11.72 8.11 10.25
C THR A 299 10.50 7.32 10.71
N ALA A 300 10.20 6.25 9.97
CA ALA A 300 8.99 5.46 10.12
C ALA A 300 9.28 3.96 9.88
N GLY A 301 8.37 3.11 10.36
CA GLY A 301 8.35 1.68 10.00
C GLY A 301 7.62 1.43 8.66
N HIS A 302 7.44 0.15 8.33
CA HIS A 302 6.81 -0.28 7.08
C HIS A 302 5.41 0.33 6.87
N THR A 303 5.21 1.09 5.80
CA THR A 303 3.94 1.78 5.44
C THR A 303 3.45 2.81 6.47
N LEU A 304 4.33 3.28 7.35
CA LEU A 304 4.02 4.25 8.42
C LEU A 304 4.53 5.66 8.13
N SER A 305 5.04 5.95 6.92
CA SER A 305 5.61 7.27 6.60
C SER A 305 4.58 8.39 6.81
N TRP A 306 3.35 8.22 6.30
CA TRP A 306 2.26 9.16 6.56
C TRP A 306 1.88 9.23 8.03
N ASN A 307 1.93 8.12 8.78
CA ASN A 307 1.63 8.14 10.21
C ASN A 307 2.65 9.01 10.97
N SER A 308 3.94 8.90 10.62
CA SER A 308 5.01 9.64 11.28
C SER A 308 4.93 11.16 11.08
N ASP A 309 4.61 11.59 9.86
CA ASP A 309 4.51 13.00 9.48
C ASP A 309 3.48 13.17 8.35
N PRO A 310 2.19 13.32 8.69
CA PRO A 310 1.11 13.41 7.71
C PRO A 310 1.23 14.62 6.77
N GLU A 311 1.74 15.74 7.28
CA GLU A 311 1.86 16.99 6.54
C GLU A 311 2.98 16.89 5.52
N ARG A 312 4.17 16.44 5.94
CA ARG A 312 5.28 16.24 5.01
C ARG A 312 4.91 15.21 3.95
N TRP A 313 4.33 14.07 4.33
CA TRP A 313 3.93 13.04 3.37
C TRP A 313 2.98 13.58 2.31
N GLN A 314 1.93 14.31 2.72
CA GLN A 314 0.97 14.91 1.79
C GLN A 314 1.66 15.94 0.88
N SER A 315 2.46 16.85 1.45
CA SER A 315 3.16 17.87 0.67
C SER A 315 4.12 17.28 -0.36
N THR A 316 4.85 16.21 0.00
CA THR A 316 5.76 15.47 -0.88
C THR A 316 5.02 14.85 -2.06
N VAL A 317 3.93 14.13 -1.79
CA VAL A 317 3.12 13.49 -2.85
C VAL A 317 2.47 14.54 -3.75
N THR A 318 1.87 15.58 -3.17
CA THR A 318 1.25 16.68 -3.93
C THR A 318 2.26 17.37 -4.84
N ALA A 319 3.42 17.75 -4.32
CA ALA A 319 4.46 18.42 -5.10
C ALA A 319 4.93 17.54 -6.28
N TRP A 320 5.12 16.24 -6.02
CA TRP A 320 5.52 15.30 -7.05
C TRP A 320 4.47 15.15 -8.17
N LEU A 321 3.19 15.00 -7.80
CA LEU A 321 2.09 14.89 -8.76
C LEU A 321 1.91 16.16 -9.60
N LEU A 322 2.07 17.34 -8.98
CA LEU A 322 2.02 18.61 -9.69
C LEU A 322 3.16 18.74 -10.71
N ALA A 323 4.36 18.28 -10.36
CA ALA A 323 5.52 18.34 -11.24
C ALA A 323 5.45 17.36 -12.42
N HIS A 324 4.91 16.16 -12.22
CA HIS A 324 4.99 15.06 -13.21
C HIS A 324 3.69 14.76 -13.94
N VAL A 325 2.53 15.06 -13.34
CA VAL A 325 1.23 14.62 -13.84
C VAL A 325 0.34 15.78 -14.30
N ASN A 326 0.44 16.95 -13.67
CA ASN A 326 -0.52 18.05 -13.89
C ASN A 326 -0.20 18.94 -15.12
N ALA A 327 0.61 18.46 -16.06
CA ALA A 327 1.04 19.23 -17.24
C ALA A 327 -0.05 19.38 -18.33
N ASP A 328 -1.24 18.77 -18.16
CA ASP A 328 -2.30 18.75 -19.19
C ASP A 328 -3.44 19.76 -18.97
N ALA A 329 -3.19 20.87 -18.27
CA ALA A 329 -4.15 21.98 -18.13
C ALA A 329 -3.88 23.15 -19.09
N ARG A 330 -3.40 22.89 -20.33
CA ARG A 330 -3.33 23.90 -21.39
C ARG A 330 -3.76 23.36 -22.74
#